data_AF-A0A956EC05-F1
#
_entry.id   AF-A0A956EC05-F1
#
_cell.length_a   1.000
_cell.length_b   1.000
_cell.length_c   1.000
_cell.angle_alpha   90.00
_cell.angle_beta   90.00
_cell.angle_gamma   90.00
#
_symmetry.space_group_name_H-M   'P 1'
#
loop_
_entity.id
_entity.type
_entity.pdbx_description
1 polymer ?
#
loop_
_entity_poly.entity_id
_entity_poly.type
_entity_poly.pdbx_seq_one_letter_code
_entity_poly.pdbx_strand_id
1 'polypeptide(L)'
;MPSKRFSSLGLVLLGAALWWPVACSGGDGGVAAGGGSQIGNGGSGNQDAGGGNGGSDLFDADLDPYASEDSDGDGINDSVEGRAENRDTDGDGTPDYLDDDSDNDGISDKDEAGTGNKPEDTDGDDIPDYLDPDSDNDGLGDALEKSYGTDPKQADSDGDGTTDLVEVEACGGDPSCQNDPT
;
A
#
# COMPACT_ATOMS: atom_id res chain seq x y z
N MET A 1 -42.38 -42.17 3.84
CA MET A 1 -43.16 -41.65 2.69
C MET A 1 -42.26 -40.69 1.92
N PRO A 2 -41.71 -41.04 0.75
CA PRO A 2 -40.93 -40.09 -0.06
C PRO A 2 -41.77 -39.62 -1.25
N SER A 3 -41.91 -38.30 -1.41
CA SER A 3 -42.47 -37.70 -2.62
C SER A 3 -42.07 -36.23 -2.70
N LYS A 4 -41.01 -35.89 -3.43
CA LYS A 4 -40.94 -34.63 -4.20
C LYS A 4 -40.25 -34.90 -5.54
N ARG A 5 -40.88 -34.42 -6.60
CA ARG A 5 -40.65 -34.75 -8.00
C ARG A 5 -39.70 -33.75 -8.66
N PHE A 6 -39.02 -34.23 -9.70
CA PHE A 6 -38.21 -33.50 -10.67
C PHE A 6 -39.00 -32.42 -11.43
N SER A 7 -38.31 -31.33 -11.81
CA SER A 7 -38.51 -30.73 -13.14
C SER A 7 -37.22 -30.21 -13.72
N SER A 8 -37.04 -30.60 -14.98
CA SER A 8 -35.99 -30.28 -15.94
C SER A 8 -36.43 -29.08 -16.77
N LEU A 9 -35.50 -28.24 -17.22
CA LEU A 9 -35.22 -27.95 -18.65
C LEU A 9 -34.30 -26.72 -18.73
N GLY A 10 -33.20 -26.85 -19.47
CA GLY A 10 -32.26 -25.76 -19.73
C GLY A 10 -32.71 -24.78 -20.81
N LEU A 11 -31.95 -23.70 -20.95
CA LEU A 11 -31.85 -22.96 -22.21
C LEU A 11 -30.48 -22.26 -22.33
N VAL A 12 -29.85 -22.52 -23.47
CA VAL A 12 -28.56 -22.01 -23.93
C VAL A 12 -28.76 -20.63 -24.55
N LEU A 13 -27.86 -19.68 -24.28
CA LEU A 13 -27.57 -18.57 -25.20
C LEU A 13 -26.06 -18.34 -25.32
N LEU A 14 -25.55 -18.67 -26.50
CA LEU A 14 -24.27 -18.22 -27.05
C LEU A 14 -24.40 -16.78 -27.57
N GLY A 15 -23.30 -16.02 -27.48
CA GLY A 15 -23.00 -14.88 -28.35
C GLY A 15 -22.39 -13.71 -27.56
N ALA A 16 -21.38 -12.99 -28.04
CA ALA A 16 -20.50 -13.11 -29.18
C ALA A 16 -19.32 -12.17 -28.89
N ALA A 17 -18.10 -12.56 -29.26
CA ALA A 17 -16.91 -11.71 -29.16
C ALA A 17 -16.99 -10.49 -30.08
N LEU A 18 -16.65 -9.30 -29.57
CA LEU A 18 -16.26 -8.16 -30.39
C LEU A 18 -15.00 -7.53 -29.80
N TRP A 19 -13.87 -7.98 -30.36
CA TRP A 19 -12.56 -7.34 -30.28
C TRP A 19 -12.56 -6.04 -31.09
N TRP A 20 -12.17 -4.93 -30.49
CA TRP A 20 -11.77 -3.71 -31.19
C TRP A 20 -10.34 -3.33 -30.78
N PRO A 21 -9.33 -3.47 -31.65
CA PRO A 21 -8.15 -2.64 -31.56
C PRO A 21 -8.39 -1.34 -32.34
N VAL A 22 -8.41 -0.21 -31.64
CA VAL A 22 -8.20 1.11 -32.24
C VAL A 22 -6.71 1.24 -32.54
N ALA A 23 -6.37 1.17 -33.82
CA ALA A 23 -5.06 1.54 -34.32
C ALA A 23 -4.98 3.07 -34.42
N CYS A 24 -4.11 3.70 -33.63
CA CYS A 24 -3.67 5.07 -33.85
C CYS A 24 -2.42 5.04 -34.74
N SER A 25 -2.44 5.79 -35.84
CA SER A 25 -1.35 5.92 -36.82
C SER A 25 -0.85 7.36 -36.88
N GLY A 26 0.48 7.53 -37.00
CA GLY A 26 1.16 8.74 -37.47
C GLY A 26 1.89 9.51 -36.35
N GLY A 27 3.12 10.01 -36.52
CA GLY A 27 3.91 10.12 -37.74
C GLY A 27 5.35 10.60 -37.47
N ASP A 28 6.11 10.63 -38.57
CA ASP A 28 7.53 10.92 -38.69
C ASP A 28 7.93 12.36 -38.33
N GLY A 29 9.19 12.56 -37.92
CA GLY A 29 9.80 13.90 -37.97
C GLY A 29 11.08 14.09 -37.17
N GLY A 30 12.23 13.63 -37.71
CA GLY A 30 13.55 13.98 -37.17
C GLY A 30 13.99 15.41 -37.52
N VAL A 31 14.70 16.05 -36.59
CA VAL A 31 15.61 17.22 -36.71
C VAL A 31 16.53 17.17 -35.46
N ALA A 32 17.79 17.59 -35.39
CA ALA A 32 18.83 18.01 -36.32
C ALA A 32 20.16 17.92 -35.53
N ALA A 33 21.27 17.87 -36.26
CA ALA A 33 22.63 17.83 -35.77
C ALA A 33 23.12 19.14 -35.11
N GLY A 34 24.16 19.01 -34.28
CA GLY A 34 25.09 20.07 -33.84
C GLY A 34 25.47 19.86 -32.37
N GLY A 35 26.72 19.74 -31.93
CA GLY A 35 27.98 20.11 -32.55
C GLY A 35 28.83 20.90 -31.54
N GLY A 36 29.53 20.20 -30.65
CA GLY A 36 30.85 20.54 -30.10
C GLY A 36 31.10 21.79 -29.23
N SER A 37 32.22 21.69 -28.49
CA SER A 37 33.07 22.79 -27.95
C SER A 37 32.53 23.53 -26.70
N GLN A 38 33.21 23.60 -25.53
CA GLN A 38 34.65 23.59 -25.24
C GLN A 38 34.99 23.17 -23.81
N ILE A 39 36.16 22.55 -23.69
CA ILE A 39 36.98 22.40 -22.48
C ILE A 39 37.49 23.77 -22.00
N GLY A 40 37.12 24.16 -20.78
CA GLY A 40 37.73 25.28 -20.05
C GLY A 40 38.60 24.74 -18.92
N ASN A 41 39.90 24.60 -19.17
CA ASN A 41 40.91 24.28 -18.16
C ASN A 41 41.45 25.60 -17.59
N GLY A 42 41.35 25.82 -16.28
CA GLY A 42 41.99 26.97 -15.65
C GLY A 42 41.51 27.23 -14.23
N GLY A 43 42.35 26.89 -13.24
CA GLY A 43 42.22 27.48 -11.91
C GLY A 43 42.57 26.55 -10.75
N SER A 44 43.84 26.15 -10.64
CA SER A 44 44.40 25.73 -9.37
C SER A 44 44.39 26.92 -8.41
N GLY A 45 43.51 26.87 -7.41
CA GLY A 45 43.34 27.89 -6.38
C GLY A 45 43.15 27.24 -5.02
N ASN A 46 44.27 26.85 -4.42
CA ASN A 46 44.36 26.51 -2.99
C ASN A 46 44.13 27.78 -2.17
N GLN A 47 42.96 27.90 -1.54
CA GLN A 47 42.65 28.91 -0.52
C GLN A 47 42.25 28.21 0.78
N ASP A 48 43.22 27.50 1.37
CA ASP A 48 43.21 27.21 2.80
C ASP A 48 43.70 28.45 3.54
N ALA A 49 42.76 29.29 3.96
CA ALA A 49 42.96 30.36 4.93
C ALA A 49 41.66 30.49 5.76
N GLY A 50 41.69 29.92 6.95
CA GLY A 50 40.52 29.78 7.82
C GLY A 50 39.89 31.09 8.32
N GLY A 51 38.59 31.00 8.63
CA GLY A 51 37.86 32.00 9.41
C GLY A 51 36.36 32.13 9.11
N GLY A 52 35.56 31.12 9.49
CA GLY A 52 34.14 31.20 9.92
C GLY A 52 33.08 32.01 9.13
N ASN A 53 32.04 31.28 8.73
CA ASN A 53 30.67 31.68 8.31
C ASN A 53 30.43 31.95 6.80
N GLY A 54 29.83 30.95 6.13
CA GLY A 54 28.93 31.17 5.00
C GLY A 54 29.26 30.37 3.73
N GLY A 55 28.60 29.22 3.57
CA GLY A 55 28.39 28.52 2.29
C GLY A 55 29.61 27.70 1.83
N SER A 56 29.55 26.39 1.67
CA SER A 56 28.39 25.54 1.38
C SER A 56 28.63 24.19 2.04
N ASP A 57 27.77 23.85 2.99
CA ASP A 57 27.61 22.50 3.50
C ASP A 57 27.11 21.63 2.33
N LEU A 58 28.04 21.19 1.48
CA LEU A 58 27.83 20.22 0.40
C LEU A 58 28.35 18.83 0.80
N PHE A 59 28.49 18.63 2.11
CA PHE A 59 28.61 17.32 2.74
C PHE A 59 27.53 17.23 3.82
N ASP A 60 26.33 17.66 3.46
CA ASP A 60 25.13 17.08 4.03
C ASP A 60 25.09 15.63 3.53
N ALA A 61 24.94 14.69 4.44
CA ALA A 61 24.95 13.26 4.11
C ALA A 61 23.60 12.80 3.53
N ASP A 62 22.85 13.72 2.90
CA ASP A 62 21.48 13.53 2.43
C ASP A 62 21.37 13.63 0.90
N LEU A 63 22.49 13.56 0.16
CA LEU A 63 22.50 13.60 -1.30
C LEU A 63 23.33 12.45 -1.90
N ASP A 64 22.97 11.20 -1.59
CA ASP A 64 23.24 10.07 -2.50
C ASP A 64 22.11 10.01 -3.56
N PRO A 65 22.42 10.12 -4.86
CA PRO A 65 21.46 10.16 -5.98
C PRO A 65 20.75 8.83 -6.35
N TYR A 66 20.66 7.86 -5.45
CA TYR A 66 19.69 6.76 -5.52
C TYR A 66 18.58 7.04 -4.50
N ALA A 67 17.33 6.87 -4.91
CA ALA A 67 16.11 7.09 -4.12
C ALA A 67 16.27 6.70 -2.64
N SER A 68 15.56 7.40 -1.74
CA SER A 68 15.34 6.88 -0.39
C SER A 68 14.98 5.39 -0.47
N GLU A 69 15.49 4.58 0.45
CA GLU A 69 15.15 3.15 0.51
C GLU A 69 13.67 2.91 0.88
N ASP A 70 12.92 3.98 1.09
CA ASP A 70 11.56 4.15 1.60
C ASP A 70 11.01 5.38 0.83
N SER A 71 10.24 5.16 -0.23
CA SER A 71 9.94 6.19 -1.25
C SER A 71 8.73 7.07 -0.89
N ASP A 72 7.74 6.54 -0.18
CA ASP A 72 6.59 7.25 0.40
C ASP A 72 6.88 7.81 1.82
N GLY A 73 7.89 7.28 2.52
CA GLY A 73 8.29 7.75 3.84
C GLY A 73 7.42 7.17 4.96
N ASP A 74 6.79 6.03 4.73
CA ASP A 74 5.89 5.38 5.67
C ASP A 74 6.66 4.69 6.83
N GLY A 75 7.91 4.28 6.59
CA GLY A 75 8.80 3.60 7.53
C GLY A 75 9.10 2.14 7.18
N ILE A 76 8.53 1.65 6.08
CA ILE A 76 8.83 0.39 5.41
C ILE A 76 9.82 0.68 4.28
N ASN A 77 10.73 -0.25 4.01
CA ASN A 77 11.66 -0.09 2.90
C ASN A 77 11.02 -0.62 1.62
N ASP A 78 11.21 0.07 0.48
CA ASP A 78 10.78 -0.29 -0.88
C ASP A 78 10.96 -1.78 -1.21
N SER A 79 12.05 -2.38 -0.71
CA SER A 79 12.38 -3.79 -0.97
C SER A 79 11.47 -4.79 -0.25
N VAL A 80 10.88 -4.38 0.87
CA VAL A 80 9.91 -5.14 1.67
C VAL A 80 8.53 -5.04 1.02
N GLU A 81 8.19 -3.87 0.49
CA GLU A 81 6.94 -3.56 -0.22
C GLU A 81 6.91 -4.14 -1.66
N GLY A 82 7.97 -4.86 -2.06
CA GLY A 82 7.96 -5.56 -3.35
C GLY A 82 8.22 -4.66 -4.56
N ARG A 83 9.07 -3.63 -4.40
CA ARG A 83 9.53 -2.79 -5.53
C ARG A 83 10.12 -3.57 -6.71
N ALA A 84 10.73 -4.73 -6.48
CA ALA A 84 11.29 -5.55 -7.56
C ALA A 84 10.20 -6.19 -8.43
N GLU A 85 9.03 -6.43 -7.83
CA GLU A 85 7.87 -7.05 -8.43
C GLU A 85 6.88 -6.03 -8.99
N ASN A 86 7.02 -4.74 -8.65
CA ASN A 86 5.96 -3.73 -8.78
C ASN A 86 4.66 -4.29 -8.19
N ARG A 87 4.70 -4.74 -6.94
CA ARG A 87 3.50 -5.13 -6.21
C ARG A 87 2.53 -3.93 -6.15
N ASP A 88 1.25 -4.24 -6.23
CA ASP A 88 0.11 -3.33 -6.30
C ASP A 88 -1.05 -4.13 -5.69
N THR A 89 -1.19 -4.03 -4.38
CA THR A 89 -2.00 -4.93 -3.54
C THR A 89 -3.49 -4.64 -3.69
N ASP A 90 -3.88 -3.38 -3.69
CA ASP A 90 -5.27 -2.95 -3.91
C ASP A 90 -5.67 -2.86 -5.41
N GLY A 91 -4.69 -2.83 -6.32
CA GLY A 91 -4.91 -2.76 -7.76
C GLY A 91 -5.33 -1.38 -8.27
N ASP A 92 -5.02 -0.29 -7.56
CA ASP A 92 -5.38 1.07 -7.96
C ASP A 92 -4.45 1.65 -9.06
N GLY A 93 -3.30 1.00 -9.26
CA GLY A 93 -2.29 1.35 -10.26
C GLY A 93 -1.08 2.11 -9.70
N THR A 94 -1.05 2.38 -8.40
CA THR A 94 0.09 2.83 -7.62
C THR A 94 0.77 1.59 -7.01
N PRO A 95 2.06 1.35 -7.28
CA PRO A 95 2.75 0.25 -6.62
C PRO A 95 2.90 0.51 -5.12
N ASP A 96 2.81 -0.54 -4.28
CA ASP A 96 2.83 -0.46 -2.81
C ASP A 96 3.93 0.48 -2.27
N TYR A 97 5.18 0.36 -2.76
CA TYR A 97 6.31 1.22 -2.36
C TYR A 97 6.18 2.73 -2.70
N LEU A 98 5.06 3.15 -3.27
CA LEU A 98 4.71 4.53 -3.58
C LEU A 98 3.28 4.87 -3.13
N ASP A 99 2.59 3.92 -2.51
CA ASP A 99 1.24 4.08 -2.00
C ASP A 99 1.30 4.47 -0.52
N ASP A 100 0.38 5.32 -0.08
CA ASP A 100 0.29 5.69 1.34
C ASP A 100 -0.67 4.75 2.11
N ASP A 101 -1.43 3.90 1.40
CA ASP A 101 -2.52 3.02 1.88
C ASP A 101 -2.66 1.81 0.91
N SER A 102 -1.76 0.83 1.04
CA SER A 102 -1.50 -0.22 0.05
C SER A 102 -2.63 -1.26 -0.10
N ASP A 103 -3.52 -1.41 0.89
CA ASP A 103 -4.71 -2.26 0.81
C ASP A 103 -6.04 -1.48 0.71
N ASN A 104 -5.97 -0.15 0.82
CA ASN A 104 -7.05 0.80 0.62
C ASN A 104 -8.21 0.63 1.60
N ASP A 105 -7.89 0.25 2.83
CA ASP A 105 -8.86 0.16 3.92
C ASP A 105 -9.07 1.53 4.64
N GLY A 106 -8.22 2.52 4.36
CA GLY A 106 -8.29 3.87 4.89
C GLY A 106 -7.58 4.08 6.22
N ILE A 107 -6.82 3.10 6.71
CA ILE A 107 -5.62 3.28 7.53
C ILE A 107 -4.45 3.53 6.57
N SER A 108 -3.31 3.98 7.07
CA SER A 108 -2.18 4.29 6.20
C SER A 108 -1.06 3.34 6.56
N ASP A 109 -0.25 2.95 5.57
CA ASP A 109 0.86 2.02 5.75
C ASP A 109 1.78 2.49 6.89
N LYS A 110 1.95 3.80 7.07
CA LYS A 110 2.69 4.38 8.21
C LYS A 110 2.17 3.99 9.59
N ASP A 111 0.84 3.95 9.75
CA ASP A 111 0.16 3.59 10.99
C ASP A 111 0.17 2.05 11.19
N GLU A 112 0.36 1.28 10.11
CA GLU A 112 0.36 -0.19 10.09
C GLU A 112 1.75 -0.85 10.00
N ALA A 113 2.77 -0.09 9.58
CA ALA A 113 4.14 -0.53 9.29
C ALA A 113 4.82 -1.26 10.46
N GLY A 114 4.30 -1.08 11.67
CA GLY A 114 4.86 -1.65 12.89
C GLY A 114 6.23 -1.05 13.18
N THR A 115 7.28 -1.87 13.24
CA THR A 115 8.63 -1.42 13.64
C THR A 115 9.66 -1.61 12.52
N GLY A 116 9.77 -0.62 11.64
CA GLY A 116 10.79 -0.55 10.58
C GLY A 116 10.70 -1.72 9.60
N ASN A 117 11.83 -2.25 9.13
CA ASN A 117 11.91 -3.33 8.13
C ASN A 117 11.36 -4.70 8.55
N LYS A 118 10.63 -4.77 9.66
CA LYS A 118 9.87 -5.95 10.06
C LYS A 118 8.42 -5.51 10.26
N PRO A 119 7.62 -5.54 9.18
CA PRO A 119 6.19 -5.27 9.26
C PRO A 119 5.52 -6.12 10.34
N GLU A 120 4.47 -5.53 10.93
CA GLU A 120 3.57 -6.25 11.82
C GLU A 120 2.67 -7.17 10.99
N ASP A 121 2.26 -8.27 11.61
CA ASP A 121 1.43 -9.34 11.05
C ASP A 121 0.68 -9.87 12.26
N THR A 122 -0.50 -9.29 12.47
CA THR A 122 -1.25 -9.37 13.72
C THR A 122 -1.90 -10.75 13.90
N ASP A 123 -2.43 -11.34 12.83
CA ASP A 123 -3.11 -12.63 12.86
C ASP A 123 -2.18 -13.83 12.56
N GLY A 124 -1.00 -13.59 11.98
CA GLY A 124 0.02 -14.57 11.69
C GLY A 124 -0.23 -15.39 10.41
N ASP A 125 -0.91 -14.82 9.41
CA ASP A 125 -1.21 -15.50 8.14
C ASP A 125 -0.13 -15.33 7.04
N ASP A 126 0.98 -14.67 7.38
CA ASP A 126 2.09 -14.26 6.51
C ASP A 126 1.77 -13.07 5.57
N ILE A 127 0.65 -12.37 5.75
CA ILE A 127 0.32 -11.07 5.15
C ILE A 127 0.54 -9.98 6.21
N PRO A 128 1.43 -9.00 5.97
CA PRO A 128 1.58 -7.88 6.88
C PRO A 128 0.33 -7.01 6.97
N ASP A 129 0.10 -6.38 8.13
CA ASP A 129 -1.06 -5.51 8.41
C ASP A 129 -1.27 -4.45 7.30
N TYR A 130 -0.21 -3.75 6.83
CA TYR A 130 -0.32 -2.73 5.76
C TYR A 130 -0.74 -3.26 4.38
N LEU A 131 -0.87 -4.58 4.24
CA LEU A 131 -1.32 -5.26 3.02
C LEU A 131 -2.57 -6.13 3.29
N ASP A 132 -3.09 -6.11 4.52
CA ASP A 132 -4.21 -6.93 4.97
C ASP A 132 -5.40 -6.06 5.40
N PRO A 133 -6.50 -6.01 4.62
CA PRO A 133 -7.66 -5.19 4.95
C PRO A 133 -8.51 -5.71 6.14
N ASP A 134 -8.05 -6.76 6.84
CA ASP A 134 -8.63 -7.39 8.04
C ASP A 134 -7.48 -7.93 8.94
N SER A 135 -6.69 -7.00 9.50
CA SER A 135 -5.39 -7.25 10.17
C SER A 135 -5.42 -8.32 11.26
N ASP A 136 -6.53 -8.48 11.98
CA ASP A 136 -6.69 -9.50 13.02
C ASP A 136 -7.55 -10.71 12.61
N ASN A 137 -8.08 -10.67 11.39
CA ASN A 137 -8.91 -11.69 10.74
C ASN A 137 -10.10 -12.16 11.59
N ASP A 138 -10.75 -11.26 12.34
CA ASP A 138 -11.99 -11.53 13.06
C ASP A 138 -13.24 -11.53 12.15
N GLY A 139 -13.08 -11.01 10.92
CA GLY A 139 -14.11 -10.92 9.88
C GLY A 139 -14.82 -9.58 9.78
N LEU A 140 -14.40 -8.58 10.55
CA LEU A 140 -14.77 -7.18 10.44
C LEU A 140 -13.54 -6.37 10.03
N GLY A 141 -13.37 -6.10 8.74
CA GLY A 141 -12.15 -5.41 8.28
C GLY A 141 -11.92 -4.02 8.89
N ASP A 142 -10.65 -3.65 8.96
CA ASP A 142 -10.03 -2.49 9.61
C ASP A 142 -10.75 -1.16 9.33
N ALA A 143 -11.16 -0.95 8.08
CA ALA A 143 -11.95 0.21 7.65
C ALA A 143 -13.25 0.38 8.46
N LEU A 144 -13.95 -0.73 8.70
CA LEU A 144 -15.19 -0.75 9.46
C LEU A 144 -14.92 -0.63 10.95
N GLU A 145 -13.89 -1.28 11.45
CA GLU A 145 -13.47 -1.22 12.84
C GLU A 145 -13.16 0.20 13.28
N LYS A 146 -12.35 0.90 12.49
CA LYS A 146 -12.07 2.34 12.67
C LYS A 146 -13.35 3.18 12.68
N SER A 147 -14.37 2.78 11.93
CA SER A 147 -15.66 3.46 11.88
C SER A 147 -16.53 3.21 13.12
N TYR A 148 -16.42 2.03 13.73
CA TYR A 148 -17.11 1.64 14.96
C TYR A 148 -16.32 2.03 16.23
N GLY A 149 -15.02 2.27 16.10
CA GLY A 149 -14.13 2.59 17.19
C GLY A 149 -13.60 1.36 17.92
N THR A 150 -13.61 0.20 17.25
CA THR A 150 -12.87 -1.01 17.66
C THR A 150 -11.42 -0.90 17.20
N ASP A 151 -10.56 -1.80 17.65
CA ASP A 151 -9.12 -1.82 17.41
C ASP A 151 -8.79 -2.82 16.30
N PRO A 152 -8.34 -2.36 15.12
CA PRO A 152 -8.07 -3.24 13.96
C PRO A 152 -7.04 -4.35 14.20
N LYS A 153 -6.28 -4.24 15.29
CA LYS A 153 -5.24 -5.22 15.63
C LYS A 153 -5.67 -6.18 16.74
N GLN A 154 -6.94 -6.19 17.12
CA GLN A 154 -7.44 -7.00 18.22
C GLN A 154 -8.85 -7.50 17.94
N ALA A 155 -8.95 -8.79 17.62
CA ALA A 155 -10.22 -9.45 17.31
C ALA A 155 -11.30 -9.37 18.40
N ASP A 156 -10.95 -8.88 19.60
CA ASP A 156 -11.82 -8.60 20.74
C ASP A 156 -11.23 -7.36 21.45
N SER A 157 -11.64 -6.18 20.99
CA SER A 157 -11.09 -4.89 21.39
C SER A 157 -11.19 -4.58 22.89
N ASP A 158 -12.23 -5.07 23.56
CA ASP A 158 -12.48 -4.81 24.99
C ASP A 158 -12.07 -5.99 25.90
N GLY A 159 -11.82 -7.16 25.31
CA GLY A 159 -11.32 -8.36 25.96
C GLY A 159 -12.39 -9.09 26.79
N ASP A 160 -13.68 -8.91 26.47
CA ASP A 160 -14.77 -9.55 27.20
C ASP A 160 -15.06 -11.00 26.76
N GLY A 161 -14.46 -11.43 25.64
CA GLY A 161 -14.55 -12.77 25.08
C GLY A 161 -15.48 -12.88 23.87
N THR A 162 -16.00 -11.77 23.35
CA THR A 162 -16.74 -11.70 22.09
C THR A 162 -15.97 -10.91 21.04
N THR A 163 -16.04 -11.31 19.76
CA THR A 163 -15.29 -10.60 18.72
C THR A 163 -16.01 -9.34 18.26
N ASP A 164 -15.26 -8.35 17.77
CA ASP A 164 -15.78 -7.07 17.33
C ASP A 164 -16.84 -7.23 16.22
N LEU A 165 -16.64 -8.19 15.30
CA LEU A 165 -17.68 -8.57 14.34
C LEU A 165 -19.01 -8.94 15.01
N VAL A 166 -18.97 -9.78 16.04
CA VAL A 166 -20.17 -10.26 16.75
C VAL A 166 -20.85 -9.11 17.48
N GLU A 167 -20.08 -8.19 18.06
CA GLU A 167 -20.59 -7.00 18.70
C GLU A 167 -21.23 -6.04 17.70
N VAL A 168 -20.59 -5.79 16.55
CA VAL A 168 -21.17 -5.00 15.45
C VAL A 168 -22.50 -5.56 14.99
N GLU A 169 -22.61 -6.87 14.81
CA GLU A 169 -23.87 -7.51 14.41
C GLU A 169 -24.95 -7.42 15.50
N ALA A 170 -24.58 -7.50 16.77
CA ALA A 170 -25.51 -7.55 17.89
C ALA A 170 -25.96 -6.16 18.37
N CYS A 171 -25.06 -5.17 18.37
CA CYS A 171 -25.25 -3.89 19.03
C CYS A 171 -24.82 -2.67 18.19
N GLY A 172 -24.26 -2.88 16.99
CA GLY A 172 -23.84 -1.79 16.11
C GLY A 172 -22.49 -1.18 16.47
N GLY A 173 -21.58 -1.99 17.02
CA GLY A 173 -20.17 -1.65 17.20
C GLY A 173 -19.89 -0.77 18.39
N ASP A 174 -20.68 -0.93 19.46
CA ASP A 174 -20.36 -0.34 20.76
C ASP A 174 -19.43 -1.32 21.50
N PRO A 175 -18.13 -1.03 21.67
CA PRO A 175 -17.13 -1.94 22.27
C PRO A 175 -17.33 -2.15 23.78
N SER A 176 -18.47 -1.73 24.32
CA SER A 176 -18.86 -1.95 25.71
C SER A 176 -20.19 -2.69 25.82
N CYS A 177 -20.70 -3.17 24.68
CA CYS A 177 -22.02 -3.72 24.57
C CYS A 177 -22.07 -5.15 25.09
N GLN A 178 -22.12 -5.26 26.42
CA GLN A 178 -22.23 -6.53 27.12
C GLN A 178 -23.25 -7.49 26.49
N ASN A 179 -22.74 -8.45 25.74
CA ASN A 179 -23.39 -9.72 25.52
C ASN A 179 -22.66 -10.75 26.39
N ASP A 180 -22.83 -10.59 27.70
CA ASP A 180 -22.58 -11.59 28.73
C ASP A 180 -23.59 -12.75 28.56
N PRO A 181 -23.14 -13.98 28.23
CA PRO A 181 -23.75 -15.17 28.78
C PRO A 181 -22.78 -15.81 29.77
N THR A 182 -23.07 -15.62 31.06
CA THR A 182 -22.57 -16.41 32.19
C THR A 182 -22.34 -17.88 31.87
#